data_AF-A0A928J7A0-F1
#
_entry.id   AF-A0A928J7A0-F1
#
_cell.length_a   1.000
_cell.length_b   1.000
_cell.length_c   1.000
_cell.angle_alpha   90.00
_cell.angle_beta   90.00
_cell.angle_gamma   90.00
#
_symmetry.space_group_name_H-M   'P 1'
#
loop_
_entity.id
_entity.type
_entity.pdbx_description
1 polymer ?
#
loop_
_entity_poly.entity_id
_entity_poly.type
_entity_poly.pdbx_seq_one_letter_code
_entity_poly.pdbx_strand_id
1 'polypeptide(L)'
;MNLIMSNVSYTAAAASARGIFEIIWQIFTNRYALGIYVLLVLGLIIAVIAVMISEEGKLAALMNERTKRKTELLSQKIDVHVKNAMGNQGGGTLGKQKQPLEIKQVENKKKAGNPRFYMLDKTDKEMAGRPPQRYDEQASLEEICVQFRNFSASRLGLYYSIEDIRRFIAGLSVTHILIMQGMSGTGKTSLAYAFGEFLKNPSVIVPIQPMWKERT
;
A
#
# COMPACT_ATOMS: atom_id res chain seq x y z
N MET A 1 60.80 30.53 -25.10
CA MET A 1 59.84 31.65 -24.97
C MET A 1 58.38 31.17 -24.93
N ASN A 2 58.07 30.04 -24.28
CA ASN A 2 56.70 29.47 -24.22
C ASN A 2 56.26 29.00 -22.81
N LEU A 3 57.12 29.11 -21.78
CA LEU A 3 56.76 28.71 -20.41
C LEU A 3 56.26 29.86 -19.52
N ILE A 4 56.41 31.12 -19.93
CA ILE A 4 55.95 32.27 -19.15
C ILE A 4 54.49 32.63 -19.49
N MET A 5 54.02 32.33 -20.71
CA MET A 5 52.64 32.64 -21.12
C MET A 5 51.57 31.68 -20.58
N SER A 6 51.91 30.45 -20.17
CA SER A 6 50.91 29.52 -19.63
C SER A 6 50.55 29.82 -18.17
N ASN A 7 51.53 30.19 -17.33
CA ASN A 7 51.31 30.47 -15.91
C ASN A 7 50.49 31.75 -15.66
N VAL A 8 50.62 32.76 -16.53
CA VAL A 8 49.84 34.01 -16.43
C VAL A 8 48.34 33.76 -16.59
N SER A 9 47.96 32.82 -17.49
CA SER A 9 46.56 32.48 -17.76
C SER A 9 45.89 31.75 -16.60
N TYR A 10 46.59 30.82 -15.92
CA TYR A 10 46.05 30.11 -14.76
C TYR A 10 45.89 31.01 -13.53
N THR A 11 46.81 31.95 -13.32
CA THR A 11 46.69 32.93 -12.23
C THR A 11 45.55 33.93 -12.44
N ALA A 12 45.28 34.30 -13.69
CA ALA A 12 44.19 35.21 -14.04
C ALA A 12 42.80 34.54 -13.86
N ALA A 13 42.64 33.28 -14.28
CA ALA A 13 41.40 32.52 -14.11
C ALA A 13 41.09 32.20 -12.63
N ALA A 14 42.13 31.92 -11.82
CA ALA A 14 41.95 31.71 -10.38
C ALA A 14 41.60 33.00 -9.62
N ALA A 15 42.12 34.15 -10.08
CA ALA A 15 41.80 35.46 -9.49
C ALA A 15 40.36 35.89 -9.81
N SER A 16 39.87 35.66 -11.03
CA SER A 16 38.48 35.94 -11.38
C SER A 16 37.49 35.02 -10.65
N ALA A 17 37.83 33.73 -10.51
CA ALA A 17 37.01 32.78 -9.75
C ALA A 17 36.90 33.15 -8.26
N ARG A 18 37.99 33.62 -7.63
CA ARG A 18 37.96 34.15 -6.26
C ARG A 18 37.09 35.41 -6.14
N GLY A 19 37.18 36.33 -7.11
CA GLY A 19 36.32 37.52 -7.13
C GLY A 19 34.83 37.20 -7.29
N ILE A 20 34.49 36.24 -8.15
CA ILE A 20 33.11 35.77 -8.34
C ILE A 20 32.60 35.09 -7.06
N PHE A 21 33.43 34.28 -6.40
CA PHE A 21 33.08 33.62 -5.14
C PHE A 21 32.79 34.63 -4.02
N GLU A 22 33.61 35.67 -3.87
CA GLU A 22 33.38 36.72 -2.87
C GLU A 22 32.11 37.54 -3.13
N ILE A 23 31.80 37.83 -4.40
CA ILE A 23 30.54 38.50 -4.78
C ILE A 23 29.34 37.62 -4.43
N ILE A 24 29.41 36.32 -4.71
CA ILE A 24 28.36 35.35 -4.35
C ILE A 24 28.23 35.23 -2.83
N TRP A 25 29.34 35.18 -2.10
CA TRP A 25 29.38 35.09 -0.64
C TRP A 25 28.79 36.34 0.03
N GLN A 26 29.04 37.53 -0.53
CA GLN A 26 28.43 38.77 -0.04
C GLN A 26 26.92 38.83 -0.34
N ILE A 27 26.46 38.28 -1.46
CA ILE A 27 25.02 38.17 -1.75
C ILE A 27 24.34 37.19 -0.78
N PHE A 28 24.98 36.05 -0.47
CA PHE A 28 24.48 35.06 0.50
C PHE A 28 24.44 35.57 1.94
N THR A 29 25.41 36.41 2.34
CA THR A 29 25.53 36.93 3.71
C THR A 29 24.75 38.23 3.93
N ASN A 30 24.15 38.78 2.86
CA ASN A 30 23.42 40.03 2.94
C ASN A 30 22.16 39.88 3.81
N ARG A 31 21.80 40.92 4.58
CA ARG A 31 20.59 40.99 5.41
C ARG A 31 19.29 40.66 4.65
N TYR A 32 19.26 40.88 3.34
CA TYR A 32 18.13 40.54 2.47
C TYR A 32 18.12 39.09 1.98
N ALA A 33 19.25 38.38 2.06
CA ALA A 33 19.37 36.98 1.64
C ALA A 33 18.47 36.06 2.46
N LEU A 34 18.39 36.29 3.78
CA LEU A 34 17.51 35.55 4.67
C LEU A 34 16.03 35.68 4.24
N GLY A 35 15.59 36.89 3.85
CA GLY A 35 14.24 37.11 3.33
C GLY A 35 13.96 36.39 2.01
N ILE A 36 14.95 36.34 1.11
CA ILE A 36 14.85 35.61 -0.16
C ILE A 36 14.75 34.10 0.09
N TYR A 37 15.54 33.55 1.03
CA TYR A 37 15.44 32.12 1.38
C TYR A 37 14.09 31.77 1.99
N VAL A 38 13.56 32.61 2.88
CA VAL A 38 12.24 32.39 3.48
C VAL A 38 11.14 32.40 2.41
N LEU A 39 11.21 33.31 1.43
CA LEU A 39 10.27 33.34 0.30
C LEU A 39 10.40 32.11 -0.61
N LEU A 40 11.62 31.64 -0.87
CA LEU A 40 11.87 30.44 -1.66
C LEU A 40 11.29 29.20 -0.96
N VAL A 41 11.54 29.07 0.35
CA VAL A 41 11.00 27.97 1.16
C VAL A 41 9.47 28.03 1.23
N LEU A 42 8.88 29.21 1.42
CA LEU A 42 7.42 29.40 1.36
C LEU A 42 6.85 29.03 -0.01
N GLY A 43 7.49 29.44 -1.10
CA GLY A 43 7.10 29.06 -2.45
C GLY A 43 7.16 27.55 -2.67
N LEU A 44 8.19 26.88 -2.15
CA LEU A 44 8.33 25.43 -2.21
C LEU A 44 7.25 24.73 -1.40
N ILE A 45 6.92 25.23 -0.20
CA ILE A 45 5.81 24.71 0.62
C ILE A 45 4.47 24.87 -0.12
N ILE A 46 4.21 26.04 -0.71
CA ILE A 46 2.98 26.29 -1.50
C ILE A 46 2.93 25.34 -2.71
N ALA A 47 4.05 25.11 -3.40
CA ALA A 47 4.13 24.18 -4.52
C ALA A 47 3.80 22.75 -4.10
N VAL A 48 4.33 22.27 -2.97
CA VAL A 48 4.02 20.94 -2.43
C VAL A 48 2.53 20.81 -2.08
N ILE A 49 1.95 21.83 -1.44
CA ILE A 49 0.51 21.86 -1.12
C ILE A 49 -0.33 21.84 -2.41
N ALA A 50 0.06 22.60 -3.43
CA ALA A 50 -0.62 22.61 -4.72
C ALA A 50 -0.57 21.24 -5.43
N VAL A 51 0.57 20.53 -5.34
CA VAL A 51 0.71 19.17 -5.88
C VAL A 51 -0.21 18.19 -5.13
N MET A 52 -0.27 18.22 -3.80
CA MET A 52 -1.19 17.39 -3.01
C MET A 52 -2.66 17.59 -3.43
N ILE A 53 -3.11 18.83 -3.56
CA ILE A 53 -4.49 19.14 -3.98
C ILE A 53 -4.76 18.64 -5.40
N SER A 54 -3.77 18.71 -6.29
CA SER A 54 -3.90 18.24 -7.67
C SER A 54 -4.07 16.72 -7.77
N GLU A 55 -3.49 15.95 -6.85
CA GLU A 55 -3.61 14.49 -6.80
C GLU A 55 -5.01 14.07 -6.35
N GLU A 56 -5.57 14.75 -5.35
CA GLU A 56 -6.94 14.52 -4.89
C GLU A 56 -7.98 14.81 -5.99
N GLY A 57 -7.76 15.88 -6.78
CA GLY A 57 -8.63 16.25 -7.89
C GLY A 57 -8.68 15.19 -9.01
N LYS A 58 -7.54 14.58 -9.35
CA LYS A 58 -7.48 13.49 -10.35
C LYS A 58 -8.21 12.23 -9.87
N LEU A 59 -8.07 11.92 -8.58
CA LEU A 59 -8.74 10.77 -7.96
C LEU A 59 -10.26 10.97 -7.95
N ALA A 60 -10.73 12.17 -7.61
CA ALA A 60 -12.15 12.52 -7.62
C ALA A 60 -12.76 12.47 -9.03
N ALA A 61 -12.03 12.93 -10.06
CA ALA A 61 -12.47 12.87 -11.45
C ALA A 61 -12.65 11.42 -11.95
N LEU A 62 -11.70 10.53 -11.64
CA LEU A 62 -11.78 9.11 -11.98
C LEU A 62 -12.95 8.41 -11.26
N MET A 63 -13.24 8.78 -10.02
CA MET A 63 -14.39 8.24 -9.27
C MET A 63 -15.73 8.69 -9.85
N ASN A 64 -15.84 9.95 -10.31
CA ASN A 64 -17.03 10.45 -10.98
C ASN A 64 -17.28 9.70 -12.31
N GLU A 65 -16.23 9.46 -13.09
CA GLU A 65 -16.33 8.71 -14.34
C GLU A 65 -16.76 7.24 -14.12
N ARG A 66 -16.19 6.58 -13.11
CA ARG A 66 -16.62 5.21 -12.72
C ARG A 66 -18.07 5.17 -12.26
N THR A 67 -18.54 6.21 -11.58
CA THR A 67 -19.93 6.31 -11.12
C THR A 67 -20.89 6.48 -12.30
N LYS A 68 -20.55 7.34 -13.27
CA LYS A 68 -21.32 7.50 -14.52
C LYS A 68 -21.42 6.21 -15.33
N ARG A 69 -20.30 5.50 -15.53
CA ARG A 69 -20.31 4.21 -16.24
C ARG A 69 -21.16 3.16 -15.51
N LYS A 70 -21.12 3.13 -14.17
CA LYS A 70 -22.00 2.25 -13.39
C LYS A 70 -23.47 2.61 -13.58
N THR A 71 -23.84 3.89 -13.60
CA THR A 71 -25.23 4.31 -13.83
C THR A 71 -25.72 4.01 -15.25
N GLU A 72 -24.85 4.15 -16.26
CA GLU A 72 -25.15 3.81 -17.67
C GLU A 72 -25.30 2.30 -17.88
N LEU A 73 -24.45 1.49 -17.24
CA LEU A 73 -24.57 0.03 -17.30
C LEU A 73 -25.84 -0.45 -16.59
N LEU A 74 -26.22 0.19 -15.49
CA LEU A 74 -27.49 -0.09 -14.80
C LEU A 74 -28.69 0.29 -15.68
N SER A 75 -28.67 1.45 -16.33
CA SER A 75 -29.76 1.86 -17.24
C SER A 75 -29.86 0.96 -18.47
N GLN A 76 -28.73 0.59 -19.09
CA GLN A 76 -28.69 -0.34 -20.21
C GLN A 76 -29.21 -1.74 -19.81
N LYS A 77 -28.87 -2.20 -18.61
CA LYS A 77 -29.33 -3.50 -18.09
C LYS A 77 -30.83 -3.49 -17.77
N ILE A 78 -31.36 -2.35 -17.30
CA ILE A 78 -32.81 -2.14 -17.11
C ILE A 78 -33.52 -2.15 -18.46
N ASP A 79 -33.04 -1.43 -19.48
CA ASP A 79 -33.68 -1.36 -20.80
C ASP A 79 -33.71 -2.72 -21.51
N VAL A 80 -32.64 -3.50 -21.42
CA VAL A 80 -32.61 -4.89 -21.92
C VAL A 80 -33.61 -5.78 -21.18
N HIS A 81 -33.75 -5.62 -19.85
CA HIS A 81 -34.71 -6.40 -19.08
C HIS A 81 -36.16 -5.98 -19.37
N VAL A 82 -36.42 -4.68 -19.55
CA VAL A 82 -37.73 -4.13 -19.93
C VAL A 82 -38.10 -4.57 -21.34
N LYS A 83 -37.18 -4.55 -22.30
CA LYS A 83 -37.41 -4.99 -23.68
C LYS A 83 -37.64 -6.50 -23.78
N ASN A 84 -36.92 -7.29 -22.98
CA ASN A 84 -37.15 -8.73 -22.88
C ASN A 84 -38.46 -9.08 -22.14
N ALA A 85 -38.90 -8.24 -21.19
CA ALA A 85 -40.21 -8.38 -20.54
C ALA A 85 -41.37 -7.93 -21.45
N MET A 86 -41.18 -6.90 -22.27
CA MET A 86 -42.17 -6.40 -23.23
C MET A 86 -42.28 -7.24 -24.51
N GLY A 87 -41.28 -8.08 -24.82
CA GLY A 87 -41.31 -9.01 -25.96
C GLY A 87 -42.15 -10.27 -25.74
N ASN A 88 -42.67 -10.49 -24.53
CA ASN A 88 -43.43 -11.71 -24.21
C ASN A 88 -44.64 -11.41 -23.32
N GLN A 89 -45.60 -10.63 -23.84
CA GLN A 89 -47.01 -10.73 -23.45
C GLN A 89 -47.88 -9.88 -24.39
N GLY A 90 -48.62 -10.57 -25.26
CA GLY A 90 -49.88 -10.04 -25.74
C GLY A 90 -50.90 -10.03 -24.61
N GLY A 91 -51.57 -8.89 -24.42
CA GLY A 91 -52.90 -8.74 -23.84
C GLY A 91 -53.10 -9.05 -22.34
N GLY A 92 -53.46 -8.01 -21.56
CA GLY A 92 -54.31 -8.19 -20.39
C GLY A 92 -53.95 -7.41 -19.12
N THR A 93 -54.55 -6.20 -19.01
CA THR A 93 -55.13 -5.55 -17.80
C THR A 93 -54.25 -5.16 -16.60
N LEU A 94 -54.48 -3.91 -16.17
CA LEU A 94 -53.89 -3.18 -15.04
C LEU A 94 -54.02 -3.89 -13.67
N GLY A 95 -52.95 -3.81 -12.89
CA GLY A 95 -52.97 -3.99 -11.43
C GLY A 95 -51.75 -3.34 -10.77
N LYS A 96 -51.95 -2.24 -10.05
CA LYS A 96 -50.94 -1.60 -9.18
C LYS A 96 -50.58 -2.53 -8.02
N GLN A 97 -49.31 -2.84 -7.83
CA GLN A 97 -48.74 -3.04 -6.48
C GLN A 97 -47.23 -2.77 -6.47
N LYS A 98 -46.84 -1.80 -5.63
CA LYS A 98 -45.44 -1.52 -5.28
C LYS A 98 -44.94 -2.61 -4.33
N GLN A 99 -43.87 -3.30 -4.69
CA GLN A 99 -43.01 -4.03 -3.74
C GLN A 99 -41.54 -3.69 -4.01
N PRO A 100 -40.68 -3.60 -2.97
CA PRO A 100 -39.30 -3.13 -3.12
C PRO A 100 -38.47 -4.13 -3.93
N LEU A 101 -37.69 -3.63 -4.88
CA LEU A 101 -36.80 -4.42 -5.72
C LEU A 101 -35.62 -4.94 -4.90
N GLU A 102 -35.69 -6.20 -4.47
CA GLU A 102 -34.50 -6.95 -4.06
C GLU A 102 -33.53 -7.06 -5.24
N ILE A 103 -32.30 -6.61 -5.03
CA ILE A 103 -31.20 -6.75 -5.97
C ILE A 103 -30.84 -8.25 -6.03
N LYS A 104 -31.43 -8.97 -6.98
CA LYS A 104 -31.02 -10.35 -7.28
C LYS A 104 -29.56 -10.33 -7.71
N GLN A 105 -28.72 -10.97 -6.91
CA GLN A 105 -27.35 -11.32 -7.28
C GLN A 105 -27.40 -12.05 -8.62
N VAL A 106 -26.66 -11.54 -9.59
CA VAL A 106 -26.50 -12.21 -10.88
C VAL A 106 -25.60 -13.40 -10.65
N GLU A 107 -26.19 -14.56 -10.34
CA GLU A 107 -25.51 -15.84 -10.37
C GLU A 107 -25.04 -16.10 -11.81
N ASN A 108 -23.74 -15.93 -12.00
CA ASN A 108 -23.06 -16.38 -13.20
C ASN A 108 -23.00 -17.91 -13.10
N LYS A 109 -23.96 -18.62 -13.72
CA LYS A 109 -23.96 -20.09 -13.81
C LYS A 109 -22.66 -20.56 -14.49
N LYS A 110 -21.64 -20.89 -13.68
CA LYS A 110 -20.42 -21.56 -14.13
C LYS A 110 -20.84 -22.93 -14.70
N LYS A 111 -20.38 -23.22 -15.92
CA LYS A 111 -20.55 -24.53 -16.59
C LYS A 111 -20.17 -25.66 -15.62
N ALA A 112 -20.94 -26.74 -15.64
CA ALA A 112 -20.76 -27.96 -14.84
C ALA A 112 -19.50 -28.75 -15.25
N GLY A 113 -18.32 -28.13 -15.15
CA GLY A 113 -17.01 -28.73 -15.30
C GLY A 113 -16.16 -28.40 -14.09
N ASN A 114 -15.25 -29.31 -13.73
CA ASN A 114 -14.36 -29.14 -12.59
C ASN A 114 -13.61 -27.79 -12.73
N PRO A 115 -13.70 -26.86 -11.76
CA PRO A 115 -13.06 -25.55 -11.87
C PRO A 115 -11.56 -25.72 -12.08
N ARG A 116 -10.99 -25.02 -13.07
CA ARG A 116 -9.55 -25.05 -13.40
C ARG A 116 -8.66 -24.79 -12.18
N PHE A 117 -9.15 -23.99 -11.23
CA PHE A 117 -8.49 -23.69 -9.96
C PHE A 117 -9.35 -24.16 -8.80
N TYR A 118 -9.34 -25.47 -8.54
CA TYR A 118 -10.15 -26.09 -7.47
C TYR A 118 -9.92 -25.45 -6.09
N MET A 119 -8.66 -25.13 -5.73
CA MET A 119 -8.34 -24.48 -4.44
C MET A 119 -8.96 -23.09 -4.31
N LEU A 120 -8.89 -22.26 -5.36
CA LEU A 120 -9.47 -20.92 -5.34
C LEU A 120 -11.00 -20.98 -5.29
N ASP A 121 -11.62 -21.88 -6.05
CA ASP A 121 -13.08 -22.06 -6.02
C ASP A 121 -13.56 -22.56 -4.65
N LYS A 122 -12.77 -23.40 -3.97
CA LYS A 122 -13.03 -23.82 -2.59
C LYS A 122 -12.95 -22.63 -1.63
N THR A 123 -11.89 -21.83 -1.71
CA THR A 123 -11.75 -20.61 -0.88
C THR A 123 -12.89 -19.62 -1.13
N ASP A 124 -13.26 -19.39 -2.39
CA ASP A 124 -14.38 -18.50 -2.74
C ASP A 124 -15.70 -18.99 -2.13
N LYS A 125 -15.96 -20.30 -2.16
CA LYS A 125 -17.15 -20.91 -1.53
C LYS A 125 -17.13 -20.77 -0.01
N GLU A 126 -15.97 -20.99 0.62
CA GLU A 126 -15.80 -20.80 2.07
C GLU A 126 -16.01 -19.34 2.48
N MET A 127 -15.68 -18.39 1.60
CA MET A 127 -15.81 -16.96 1.85
C MET A 127 -17.20 -16.39 1.52
N ALA A 128 -17.95 -16.99 0.59
CA ALA A 128 -19.23 -16.47 0.07
C ALA A 128 -20.32 -16.28 1.13
N GLY A 129 -20.22 -16.92 2.30
CA GLY A 129 -21.17 -16.81 3.41
C GLY A 129 -20.60 -16.22 4.69
N ARG A 130 -19.35 -15.74 4.68
CA ARG A 130 -18.69 -15.28 5.91
C ARG A 130 -19.12 -13.84 6.22
N PRO A 131 -19.73 -13.56 7.39
CA PRO A 131 -20.05 -12.20 7.76
C PRO A 131 -18.77 -11.36 7.83
N PRO A 132 -18.83 -10.05 7.52
CA PRO A 132 -17.69 -9.17 7.69
C PRO A 132 -17.17 -9.28 9.12
N GLN A 133 -15.86 -9.51 9.26
CA GLN A 133 -15.25 -9.62 10.58
C GLN A 133 -15.39 -8.27 11.29
N ARG A 134 -15.95 -8.30 12.50
CA ARG A 134 -16.01 -7.12 13.36
C ARG A 134 -14.67 -7.00 14.05
N TYR A 135 -13.88 -6.02 13.64
CA TYR A 135 -12.61 -5.70 14.28
C TYR A 135 -12.86 -4.94 15.58
N ASP A 136 -11.97 -5.12 16.55
CA ASP A 136 -11.95 -4.29 17.74
C ASP A 136 -11.32 -2.93 17.39
N GLU A 137 -12.13 -1.88 17.43
CA GLU A 137 -11.69 -0.51 17.13
C GLU A 137 -10.86 0.11 18.27
N GLN A 138 -10.78 -0.55 19.43
CA GLN A 138 -10.02 -0.07 20.59
C GLN A 138 -8.60 -0.62 20.65
N ALA A 139 -8.28 -1.65 19.87
CA ALA A 139 -6.97 -2.29 19.88
C ALA A 139 -5.89 -1.37 19.29
N SER A 140 -4.98 -0.88 20.13
CA SER A 140 -3.82 -0.11 19.68
C SER A 140 -2.70 -1.02 19.17
N LEU A 141 -2.02 -0.61 18.09
CA LEU A 141 -0.84 -1.31 17.58
C LEU A 141 0.27 -1.42 18.64
N GLU A 142 0.42 -0.39 19.47
CA GLU A 142 1.37 -0.41 20.57
C GLU A 142 1.04 -1.51 21.58
N GLU A 143 -0.24 -1.65 21.91
CA GLU A 143 -0.71 -2.67 22.82
C GLU A 143 -0.42 -4.07 22.26
N ILE A 144 -0.68 -4.30 20.98
CA ILE A 144 -0.38 -5.58 20.31
C ILE A 144 1.12 -5.89 20.40
N CYS A 145 2.00 -4.91 20.15
CA CYS A 145 3.45 -5.09 20.25
C CYS A 145 3.88 -5.47 21.68
N VAL A 146 3.33 -4.78 22.69
CA VAL A 146 3.63 -5.03 24.11
C VAL A 146 3.12 -6.40 24.54
N GLN A 147 1.88 -6.75 24.18
CA GLN A 147 1.29 -8.05 24.46
C GLN A 147 2.10 -9.18 23.83
N PHE A 148 2.50 -9.05 22.55
CA PHE A 148 3.31 -10.06 21.88
C PHE A 148 4.70 -10.23 22.52
N ARG A 149 5.36 -9.12 22.91
CA ARG A 149 6.63 -9.18 23.66
C ARG A 149 6.46 -9.91 24.99
N ASN A 150 5.44 -9.54 25.76
CA ASN A 150 5.18 -10.13 27.08
C ASN A 150 4.80 -11.62 26.95
N PHE A 151 4.05 -11.99 25.92
CA PHE A 151 3.76 -13.39 25.57
C PHE A 151 5.04 -14.17 25.28
N SER A 152 5.92 -13.61 24.43
CA SER A 152 7.19 -14.25 24.06
C SER A 152 8.09 -14.47 25.27
N ALA A 153 8.17 -13.48 26.18
CA ALA A 153 8.96 -13.59 27.40
C ALA A 153 8.36 -14.59 28.41
N SER A 154 7.04 -14.55 28.62
CA SER A 154 6.38 -15.38 29.65
C SER A 154 6.15 -16.83 29.23
N ARG A 155 5.81 -17.09 27.96
CA ARG A 155 5.47 -18.43 27.48
C ARG A 155 6.66 -19.18 26.90
N LEU A 156 7.56 -18.46 26.22
CA LEU A 156 8.66 -19.07 25.45
C LEU A 156 10.05 -18.70 26.00
N GLY A 157 10.13 -17.83 27.01
CA GLY A 157 11.41 -17.37 27.56
C GLY A 157 12.24 -16.55 26.56
N LEU A 158 11.60 -15.94 25.56
CA LEU A 158 12.27 -15.16 24.52
C LEU A 158 12.19 -13.67 24.84
N TYR A 159 13.35 -13.05 25.04
CA TYR A 159 13.46 -11.65 25.42
C TYR A 159 13.87 -10.81 24.21
N TYR A 160 12.92 -10.06 23.65
CA TYR A 160 13.15 -9.15 22.54
C TYR A 160 12.98 -7.69 22.99
N SER A 161 13.75 -6.79 22.37
CA SER A 161 13.50 -5.36 22.53
C SER A 161 12.15 -5.00 21.90
N ILE A 162 11.48 -3.96 22.42
CA ILE A 162 10.21 -3.51 21.83
C ILE A 162 10.42 -2.99 20.40
N GLU A 163 11.61 -2.47 20.09
CA GLU A 163 11.97 -1.97 18.76
C GLU A 163 12.03 -3.10 17.73
N ASP A 164 12.60 -4.25 18.08
CA ASP A 164 12.66 -5.42 17.20
C ASP A 164 11.26 -5.96 16.90
N ILE A 165 10.39 -6.03 17.92
CA ILE A 165 9.00 -6.44 17.75
C ILE A 165 8.23 -5.47 16.85
N ARG A 166 8.39 -4.16 17.05
CA ARG A 166 7.75 -3.14 16.22
C ARG A 166 8.21 -3.24 14.77
N ARG A 167 9.52 -3.42 14.52
CA ARG A 167 10.08 -3.60 13.17
C ARG A 167 9.54 -4.86 12.49
N PHE A 168 9.45 -5.96 13.25
CA PHE A 168 8.89 -7.21 12.76
C PHE A 168 7.42 -7.05 12.32
N ILE A 169 6.57 -6.47 13.18
CA ILE A 169 5.14 -6.26 12.88
C ILE A 169 4.94 -5.24 11.75
N ALA A 170 5.73 -4.15 11.75
CA ALA A 170 5.69 -3.17 10.67
C ALA A 170 6.08 -3.80 9.32
N GLY A 171 7.10 -4.66 9.29
CA GLY A 171 7.49 -5.38 8.08
C GLY A 171 6.36 -6.26 7.54
N LEU A 172 5.68 -6.99 8.41
CA LEU A 172 4.52 -7.81 8.05
C LEU A 172 3.31 -6.99 7.58
N SER A 173 3.16 -5.76 8.10
CA SER A 173 2.08 -4.85 7.69
C SER A 173 2.31 -4.27 6.29
N VAL A 174 3.56 -4.20 5.84
CA VAL A 174 3.92 -3.69 4.50
C VAL A 174 3.89 -4.82 3.45
N THR A 175 4.45 -5.98 3.76
CA THR A 175 4.57 -7.10 2.82
C THR A 175 4.17 -8.44 3.41
N HIS A 176 3.62 -9.30 2.56
CA HIS A 176 3.30 -10.70 2.88
C HIS A 176 4.55 -11.60 3.03
N ILE A 177 5.76 -11.07 2.83
CA ILE A 177 7.03 -11.77 2.92
C ILE A 177 7.96 -10.96 3.81
N LEU A 178 8.59 -11.61 4.79
CA LEU A 178 9.58 -11.01 5.67
C LEU A 178 10.87 -11.84 5.66
N ILE A 179 12.01 -11.18 5.47
CA ILE A 179 13.33 -11.80 5.52
C ILE A 179 14.07 -11.26 6.74
N MET A 180 14.38 -12.14 7.68
CA MET A 180 15.17 -11.80 8.87
C MET A 180 16.63 -12.21 8.65
N GLN A 181 17.55 -11.24 8.70
CA GLN A 181 18.99 -11.50 8.62
C GLN A 181 19.64 -11.31 9.99
N GLY A 182 20.66 -12.12 10.30
CA GLY A 182 21.45 -11.98 11.52
C GLY A 182 22.30 -13.21 11.78
N MET A 183 23.23 -13.10 12.72
CA MET A 183 24.11 -14.20 13.14
C MET A 183 23.30 -15.42 13.64
N SER A 184 23.87 -16.62 13.58
CA SER A 184 23.20 -17.80 14.12
C SER A 184 22.86 -17.61 15.60
N GLY A 185 21.74 -18.17 16.06
CA GLY A 185 21.30 -18.08 17.46
C GLY A 185 20.64 -16.76 17.88
N THR A 186 20.51 -15.75 17.01
CA THR A 186 19.85 -14.46 17.34
C THR A 186 18.32 -14.51 17.43
N GLY A 187 17.72 -15.70 17.59
CA GLY A 187 16.29 -15.85 17.80
C GLY A 187 15.38 -15.55 16.59
N LYS A 188 15.90 -15.52 15.36
CA LYS A 188 15.10 -15.27 14.13
C LYS A 188 14.00 -16.32 13.94
N THR A 189 14.37 -17.60 13.93
CA THR A 189 13.42 -18.71 13.79
C THR A 189 12.44 -18.75 14.96
N SER A 190 12.95 -18.52 16.18
CA SER A 190 12.14 -18.49 17.40
C SER A 190 11.11 -17.36 17.40
N LEU A 191 11.44 -16.19 16.82
CA LEU A 191 10.52 -15.06 16.71
C LEU A 191 9.35 -15.37 15.77
N ALA A 192 9.65 -15.95 14.60
CA ALA A 192 8.60 -16.40 13.67
C ALA A 192 7.71 -17.48 14.29
N TYR A 193 8.31 -18.41 15.04
CA TYR A 193 7.58 -19.43 15.77
C TYR A 193 6.65 -18.83 16.83
N ALA A 194 7.19 -17.95 17.68
CA ALA A 194 6.45 -17.25 18.73
C ALA A 194 5.25 -16.48 18.19
N PHE A 195 5.40 -15.84 17.02
CA PHE A 195 4.33 -15.07 16.41
C PHE A 195 3.16 -15.95 15.96
N GLY A 196 3.42 -17.14 15.40
CA GLY A 196 2.37 -18.10 15.07
C GLY A 196 1.58 -18.57 16.30
N GLU A 197 2.30 -18.88 17.38
CA GLU A 197 1.69 -19.26 18.68
C GLU A 197 0.85 -18.12 19.27
N PHE A 198 1.34 -16.88 19.20
CA PHE A 198 0.62 -15.69 19.67
C PHE A 198 -0.71 -15.48 18.93
N LEU A 199 -0.72 -15.71 17.61
CA LEU A 199 -1.92 -15.60 16.78
C LEU A 199 -2.86 -16.82 16.86
N LYS A 200 -2.49 -17.85 17.62
CA LYS A 200 -3.19 -19.16 17.64
C LYS A 200 -3.29 -19.78 16.24
N ASN A 201 -2.30 -19.49 15.40
CA ASN A 201 -2.17 -20.04 14.05
C ASN A 201 -0.73 -20.60 13.91
N PRO A 202 -0.53 -21.89 14.24
CA PRO A 202 0.81 -22.45 14.38
C PRO A 202 1.61 -22.30 13.09
N SER A 203 2.87 -21.90 13.23
CA SER A 203 3.76 -21.72 12.09
C SER A 203 4.35 -23.05 11.63
N VAL A 204 4.43 -23.25 10.31
CA VAL A 204 5.10 -24.42 9.74
C VAL A 204 6.55 -24.08 9.48
N ILE A 205 7.46 -24.73 10.21
CA ILE A 205 8.90 -24.56 10.02
C ILE A 205 9.37 -25.54 8.95
N VAL A 206 9.84 -25.02 7.82
CA VAL A 206 10.42 -25.82 6.74
C VAL A 206 11.93 -25.57 6.69
N PRO A 207 12.76 -26.50 7.19
CA PRO A 207 14.21 -26.36 7.06
C PRO A 207 14.60 -26.48 5.59
N ILE A 208 15.33 -25.49 5.09
CA ILE A 208 15.83 -25.48 3.72
C ILE A 208 17.26 -26.01 3.68
N GLN A 209 17.55 -26.86 2.70
CA GLN A 209 18.91 -27.30 2.40
C GLN A 209 19.54 -26.35 1.37
N PRO A 210 20.88 -26.21 1.37
CA PRO A 210 21.59 -25.45 0.33
C PRO A 210 21.39 -26.04 -1.07
N MET A 211 21.04 -27.33 -1.17
CA MET A 211 20.79 -28.04 -2.42
C MET A 211 19.52 -28.89 -2.30
N TRP A 212 18.61 -28.77 -3.28
CA TRP A 212 17.29 -29.41 -3.28
C TRP A 212 17.21 -30.65 -4.18
N LYS A 213 18.31 -31.01 -4.86
CA LYS A 213 18.31 -31.99 -5.96
C LYS A 213 18.67 -33.42 -5.54
N GLU A 214 19.14 -33.64 -4.33
CA GLU A 214 19.57 -34.98 -3.89
C GLU A 214 18.61 -35.55 -2.84
N ARG A 215 17.76 -36.46 -3.32
CA ARG A 215 17.15 -37.51 -2.51
C ARG A 215 17.53 -38.82 -3.17
N THR A 216 18.48 -39.53 -2.58
CA THR A 216 18.65 -40.97 -2.79
C THR A 216 18.03 -41.67 -1.61
#